data_AF-A0A7C8Z7R4-F1
#
_entry.id   AF-A0A7C8Z7R4-F1
#
_cell.length_a   1.000
_cell.length_b   1.000
_cell.length_c   1.000
_cell.angle_alpha   90.00
_cell.angle_beta   90.00
_cell.angle_gamma   90.00
#
_symmetry.space_group_name_H-M   'P 1'
#
loop_
_entity.id
_entity.type
_entity.pdbx_description
1 polymer ?
#
loop_
_entity_poly.entity_id
_entity_poly.type
_entity_poly.pdbx_seq_one_letter_code
_entity_poly.pdbx_strand_id
1 'polypeptide(L)'
;LIEEVFLSCDAKTILSIPLCKSWSSDKLIRHYNSNGKFSVKLAYHLSIQHSALKNGGPSQANPKWWKKVWYLNILPKFRIFAWRLSHGAILTKENIVKRISDFNMSCVMCSHYLESEVHILL
;
A
#
# COMPACT_ATOMS: atom_id res chain seq x y z
N LEU A 1 -10.70 18.94 -35.41
CA LEU A 1 -9.66 17.94 -35.02
C LEU A 1 -9.88 17.38 -33.61
N ILE A 2 -9.72 18.14 -32.51
CA ILE A 2 -9.88 17.57 -31.15
C ILE A 2 -11.34 17.12 -30.91
N GLU A 3 -12.32 17.94 -31.25
CA GLU A 3 -13.75 17.58 -31.11
C GLU A 3 -14.24 16.52 -32.11
N GLU A 4 -13.43 16.21 -33.13
CA GLU A 4 -13.75 15.20 -34.17
C GLU A 4 -13.13 13.84 -33.85
N VAL A 5 -12.04 13.81 -33.08
CA VAL A 5 -11.26 12.60 -32.78
C VAL A 5 -11.56 12.08 -31.37
N PHE A 6 -11.97 12.95 -30.45
CA PHE A 6 -12.20 12.60 -29.04
C PHE A 6 -13.68 12.67 -28.66
N LEU A 7 -14.07 11.86 -27.68
CA LEU A 7 -15.40 11.92 -27.04
C LEU A 7 -15.63 13.31 -26.44
N SER A 8 -16.88 13.76 -26.38
CA SER A 8 -17.23 15.13 -25.98
C SER A 8 -16.76 15.49 -24.56
N CYS A 9 -16.70 14.53 -23.63
CA CYS A 9 -16.16 14.73 -22.28
C CYS A 9 -14.64 14.93 -22.30
N ASP A 10 -13.93 14.18 -23.14
CA ASP A 10 -12.48 14.20 -23.23
C ASP A 10 -12.03 15.45 -24.00
N ALA A 11 -12.71 15.79 -25.09
CA ALA A 11 -12.46 16.99 -25.87
C ALA A 11 -12.58 18.25 -25.00
N LYS A 12 -13.64 18.35 -24.17
CA LYS A 12 -13.81 19.45 -23.20
C LYS A 12 -12.67 19.49 -22.19
N THR A 13 -12.26 18.34 -21.67
CA THR A 13 -11.14 18.24 -20.72
C THR A 13 -9.83 18.69 -21.36
N ILE A 14 -9.52 18.21 -22.57
CA ILE A 14 -8.32 18.58 -23.32
C ILE A 14 -8.28 20.08 -23.58
N LEU A 15 -9.39 20.66 -24.04
CA LEU A 15 -9.50 22.10 -24.34
C LEU A 15 -9.41 22.99 -23.09
N SER A 16 -9.65 22.44 -21.90
CA SER A 16 -9.50 23.17 -20.64
C SER A 16 -8.05 23.24 -20.12
N ILE A 17 -7.12 22.50 -20.72
CA ILE A 17 -5.70 22.54 -20.35
C ILE A 17 -5.13 23.91 -20.77
N PRO A 18 -4.63 24.73 -19.83
CA PRO A 18 -4.07 26.04 -20.17
C PRO A 18 -2.83 25.88 -21.06
N LEU A 19 -2.90 26.40 -22.28
CA LEU A 19 -1.75 26.44 -23.16
C LEU A 19 -0.82 27.57 -22.75
N CYS A 20 0.48 27.28 -22.69
CA CYS A 20 1.48 28.31 -22.43
C CYS A 20 1.51 29.29 -23.60
N LYS A 21 1.24 30.58 -23.33
CA LYS A 21 1.26 31.64 -24.37
C LYS A 21 2.68 32.08 -24.75
N SER A 22 3.67 31.70 -23.94
CA SER A 22 5.08 31.99 -24.15
C SER A 22 5.74 30.80 -24.82
N TRP A 23 6.29 31.03 -26.02
CA TRP A 23 7.18 30.10 -26.69
C TRP A 23 8.51 30.07 -25.92
N SER A 24 8.57 29.25 -24.90
CA SER A 24 9.80 28.91 -24.20
C SER A 24 10.29 27.57 -24.75
N SER A 25 11.60 27.47 -24.98
CA SER A 25 12.21 26.20 -25.39
C SER A 25 11.88 25.12 -24.36
N ASP A 26 11.52 23.94 -24.85
CA ASP A 26 11.20 22.79 -24.01
C ASP A 26 12.34 22.53 -23.02
N LYS A 27 11.99 22.50 -21.73
CA LYS A 27 12.93 22.16 -20.66
C LYS A 27 12.55 20.81 -20.07
N LEU A 28 13.55 19.97 -19.87
CA LEU A 28 13.40 18.74 -19.10
C LEU A 28 13.11 19.09 -17.63
N ILE A 29 11.84 19.05 -17.23
CA ILE A 29 11.42 19.18 -15.83
C ILE A 29 11.64 17.83 -15.15
N ARG A 30 12.78 17.72 -14.46
CA ARG A 30 13.17 16.52 -13.71
C ARG A 30 12.66 16.62 -12.28
N HIS A 31 11.47 16.12 -12.02
CA HIS A 31 11.01 15.97 -10.64
C HIS A 31 11.83 14.86 -9.93
N TYR A 32 12.24 15.13 -8.69
CA TYR A 32 12.82 14.19 -7.71
C TYR A 32 14.29 13.73 -7.88
N ASN A 33 15.04 14.13 -8.90
CA ASN A 33 16.47 13.80 -9.00
C ASN A 33 17.28 14.96 -9.60
N SER A 34 18.30 15.44 -8.88
CA SER A 34 19.23 16.50 -9.33
C SER A 34 20.04 16.11 -10.57
N ASN A 35 20.35 14.82 -10.73
CA ASN A 35 21.08 14.29 -11.89
C ASN A 35 20.14 13.97 -13.06
N GLY A 36 18.84 13.96 -12.78
CA GLY A 36 17.70 13.81 -13.68
C GLY A 36 17.69 12.63 -14.66
N LYS A 37 18.54 11.63 -14.42
CA LYS A 37 18.36 10.32 -15.01
C LYS A 37 17.20 9.63 -14.29
N PHE A 38 16.19 9.22 -15.05
CA PHE A 38 15.16 8.34 -14.53
C PHE A 38 15.81 6.99 -14.15
N SER A 39 15.40 6.44 -13.00
CA SER A 39 15.81 5.11 -12.57
C SER A 39 14.61 4.41 -11.96
N VAL A 40 14.44 3.14 -12.32
CA VAL A 40 13.42 2.25 -11.74
C VAL A 40 13.53 2.23 -10.21
N LYS A 41 14.75 2.31 -9.66
CA LYS A 41 14.99 2.37 -8.21
C LYS A 41 14.36 3.61 -7.58
N LEU A 42 14.57 4.79 -8.17
CA LEU A 42 13.99 6.05 -7.68
C LEU A 42 12.46 6.02 -7.78
N ALA A 43 11.93 5.55 -8.90
CA ALA A 43 10.49 5.40 -9.11
C ALA A 43 9.86 4.45 -8.07
N TYR A 44 10.50 3.32 -7.77
CA TYR A 44 10.05 2.38 -6.76
C TYR A 44 10.03 3.02 -5.35
N HIS A 45 11.11 3.70 -4.96
CA HIS A 45 11.16 4.39 -3.67
C HIS A 45 10.09 5.46 -3.53
N LEU A 46 9.87 6.29 -4.57
CA LEU A 46 8.82 7.30 -4.58
C LEU A 46 7.42 6.66 -4.50
N SER A 47 7.19 5.56 -5.22
CA SER A 47 5.91 4.85 -5.18
C SER A 47 5.61 4.28 -3.79
N ILE A 48 6.60 3.70 -3.11
CA ILE A 48 6.47 3.23 -1.73
C ILE A 48 6.17 4.40 -0.81
N GLN A 49 6.94 5.49 -0.89
CA GLN A 49 6.75 6.65 -0.01
C GLN A 49 5.35 7.25 -0.17
N HIS A 50 4.87 7.37 -1.41
CA HIS A 50 3.53 7.85 -1.70
C HIS A 50 2.44 6.88 -1.21
N SER A 51 2.67 5.56 -1.30
CA SER A 51 1.75 4.55 -0.76
C SER A 51 1.71 4.54 0.77
N ALA A 52 2.85 4.74 1.43
CA ALA A 52 2.97 4.80 2.89
C ALA A 52 2.32 6.06 3.49
N LEU A 53 2.27 7.14 2.72
CA LEU A 53 1.54 8.37 3.08
C LEU A 53 0.02 8.21 2.93
N LYS A 54 -0.45 7.40 1.97
CA LYS A 54 -1.89 7.15 1.75
C LYS A 54 -2.47 6.13 2.72
N ASN A 55 -1.74 5.07 2.99
CA ASN A 55 -2.13 4.01 3.91
C ASN A 55 -0.91 3.71 4.78
N GLY A 56 -1.05 3.75 6.11
CA GLY A 56 -0.03 3.24 7.02
C GLY A 56 0.25 1.77 6.72
N GLY A 57 1.22 1.53 5.83
CA GLY A 57 1.51 0.20 5.33
C GLY A 57 2.17 -0.67 6.42
N PRO A 58 2.06 -2.00 6.31
CA PRO A 58 2.62 -2.95 7.28
C PRO A 58 4.16 -2.85 7.44
N SER A 59 4.85 -2.10 6.58
CA SER A 59 6.28 -1.84 6.64
C SER A 59 6.71 -0.76 7.64
N GLN A 60 5.80 -0.15 8.41
CA GLN A 60 6.21 0.66 9.57
C GLN A 60 6.77 -0.17 10.73
N ALA A 61 6.72 -1.51 10.65
CA ALA A 61 7.39 -2.38 11.60
C ALA A 61 8.89 -2.08 11.62
N ASN A 62 9.33 -1.50 12.74
CA ASN A 62 10.71 -1.09 13.00
C ASN A 62 11.67 -2.24 12.62
N PRO A 63 12.51 -2.14 11.57
CA PRO A 63 13.30 -3.26 11.06
C PRO A 63 14.26 -3.85 12.11
N LYS A 64 14.55 -3.09 13.15
CA LYS A 64 15.30 -3.53 14.35
C LYS A 64 14.56 -4.60 15.16
N TRP A 65 13.23 -4.55 15.23
CA TRP A 65 12.39 -5.54 15.91
C TRP A 65 12.48 -6.91 15.23
N TRP A 66 12.36 -6.94 13.89
CA TRP A 66 12.41 -8.18 13.13
C TRP A 66 13.73 -8.93 13.30
N LYS A 67 14.86 -8.22 13.36
CA LYS A 67 16.15 -8.85 13.67
C LYS A 67 16.06 -9.67 14.96
N LYS A 68 15.53 -9.10 16.04
CA LYS A 68 15.38 -9.82 17.32
C LYS A 68 14.55 -11.09 17.16
N VAL A 69 13.38 -11.00 16.52
CA VAL A 69 12.49 -12.16 16.30
C VAL A 69 13.19 -13.29 15.53
N TRP A 70 13.96 -12.96 14.49
CA TRP A 70 14.67 -13.95 13.68
C TRP A 70 15.89 -14.57 14.40
N TYR A 71 16.51 -13.85 15.34
CA TYR A 71 17.62 -14.36 16.15
C TYR A 71 17.20 -15.14 17.40
N LEU A 72 15.91 -15.16 17.76
CA LEU A 72 15.43 -15.96 18.89
C LEU A 72 15.69 -17.46 18.67
N ASN A 73 16.27 -18.15 19.64
CA ASN A 73 16.51 -19.60 19.57
C ASN A 73 15.21 -20.42 19.80
N ILE A 74 14.24 -20.25 18.90
CA ILE A 74 12.93 -20.91 18.90
C ILE A 74 12.72 -21.64 17.57
N LEU A 75 11.78 -22.58 17.54
CA LEU A 75 11.47 -23.31 16.31
C LEU A 75 11.05 -22.32 15.19
N PRO A 76 11.46 -22.55 13.94
CA PRO A 76 11.12 -21.70 12.80
C PRO A 76 9.62 -21.42 12.65
N LYS A 77 8.78 -22.41 12.99
CA LYS A 77 7.31 -22.28 12.97
C LYS A 77 6.80 -21.13 13.84
N PHE A 78 7.42 -20.89 15.00
CA PHE A 78 7.03 -19.81 15.91
C PHE A 78 7.52 -18.45 15.42
N ARG A 79 8.67 -18.39 14.75
CA ARG A 79 9.14 -17.15 14.09
C ARG A 79 8.19 -16.73 12.97
N ILE A 80 7.76 -17.69 12.14
CA ILE A 80 6.78 -17.45 11.07
C ILE A 80 5.42 -17.04 11.64
N PHE A 81 4.98 -17.70 12.72
CA PHE A 81 3.74 -17.35 13.39
C PHE A 81 3.77 -15.91 13.93
N ALA A 82 4.82 -15.52 14.66
CA ALA A 82 5.00 -14.15 15.15
C ALA A 82 5.09 -13.13 14.01
N TRP A 83 5.72 -13.51 12.90
CA TRP A 83 5.74 -12.71 11.68
C TRP A 83 4.34 -12.46 11.12
N ARG A 84 3.54 -13.52 10.96
CA ARG A 84 2.16 -13.43 10.46
C ARG A 84 1.28 -12.60 11.39
N LEU A 85 1.40 -12.81 12.71
CA LEU A 85 0.66 -12.07 13.73
C LEU A 85 0.93 -10.56 13.64
N SER A 86 2.21 -10.16 13.60
CA SER A 86 2.56 -8.73 13.60
C SER A 86 2.14 -8.00 12.32
N HIS A 87 1.86 -8.75 11.25
CA HIS A 87 1.47 -8.21 9.95
C HIS A 87 -0.04 -8.30 9.68
N GLY A 88 -0.87 -8.71 10.65
CA GLY A 88 -2.30 -8.87 10.40
C GLY A 88 -2.58 -9.97 9.37
N ALA A 89 -1.67 -10.95 9.25
CA ALA A 89 -1.68 -11.96 8.19
C ALA A 89 -2.16 -13.33 8.70
N ILE A 90 -2.63 -13.42 9.94
CA ILE A 90 -3.33 -14.60 10.43
C ILE A 90 -4.74 -14.60 9.84
N LEU A 91 -5.20 -15.79 9.46
CA LEU A 91 -6.54 -16.00 8.95
C LEU A 91 -7.55 -15.92 10.10
N THR A 92 -7.83 -14.71 10.56
CA THR A 92 -8.90 -14.42 11.52
C THR A 92 -10.16 -14.00 10.78
N LYS A 93 -11.34 -14.19 11.38
CA LYS A 93 -12.59 -13.75 10.74
C LYS A 93 -12.63 -12.25 10.54
N GLU A 94 -12.03 -11.49 11.46
CA GLU A 94 -11.78 -10.06 11.31
C GLU A 94 -11.01 -9.73 10.00
N ASN A 95 -9.98 -10.51 9.67
CA ASN A 95 -9.22 -10.32 8.45
C ASN A 95 -9.93 -10.84 7.19
N ILE A 96 -10.77 -11.87 7.32
CA ILE A 96 -11.57 -12.42 6.21
C ILE A 96 -12.63 -11.41 5.75
N VAL A 97 -13.34 -10.77 6.68
CA VAL A 97 -14.39 -9.79 6.38
C VAL A 97 -13.90 -8.61 5.54
N LYS A 98 -12.61 -8.25 5.66
CA LYS A 98 -11.99 -7.19 4.83
C LYS A 98 -11.97 -7.53 3.34
N ARG A 99 -12.16 -8.81 2.98
CA ARG A 99 -12.09 -9.31 1.59
C ARG A 99 -13.39 -9.95 1.12
N ILE A 100 -14.17 -10.54 2.03
CA ILE A 100 -15.41 -11.25 1.74
C ILE A 100 -16.50 -10.65 2.61
N SER A 101 -17.47 -9.98 1.99
CA SER A 101 -18.67 -9.46 2.66
C SER A 101 -19.59 -10.61 3.10
N ASP A 102 -20.40 -10.38 4.14
CA ASP A 102 -21.39 -11.33 4.68
C ASP A 102 -20.82 -12.59 5.35
N PHE A 103 -19.73 -12.43 6.11
CA PHE A 103 -19.16 -13.52 6.91
C PHE A 103 -19.54 -13.39 8.40
N ASN A 104 -19.93 -14.49 9.04
CA ASN A 104 -20.17 -14.50 10.49
C ASN A 104 -18.86 -14.24 11.24
N MET A 105 -18.79 -13.14 11.97
CA MET A 105 -17.57 -12.66 12.62
C MET A 105 -17.32 -13.24 14.02
N SER A 106 -18.29 -13.99 14.57
CA SER A 106 -18.16 -14.56 15.91
C SER A 106 -17.11 -15.66 15.96
N CYS A 107 -16.31 -15.69 17.02
CA CYS A 107 -15.30 -16.71 17.23
C CYS A 107 -15.95 -18.08 17.42
N VAL A 108 -15.42 -19.10 16.74
CA VAL A 108 -15.92 -20.48 16.85
C VAL A 108 -15.72 -21.05 18.26
N MET A 109 -14.70 -20.59 18.98
CA MET A 109 -14.34 -21.12 20.29
C MET A 109 -15.22 -20.55 21.42
N CYS A 110 -15.45 -19.24 21.44
CA CYS A 110 -16.23 -18.60 22.51
C CYS A 110 -17.68 -18.28 22.10
N SER A 111 -18.01 -18.32 20.81
CA SER A 111 -19.31 -17.98 20.22
C SER A 111 -19.85 -16.58 20.51
N HIS A 112 -19.08 -15.72 21.19
CA HIS A 112 -19.56 -14.45 21.74
C HIS A 112 -18.81 -13.24 21.18
N TYR A 113 -17.49 -13.31 21.10
CA TYR A 113 -16.64 -12.20 20.68
C TYR A 113 -16.21 -12.31 19.21
N LEU A 114 -15.84 -11.17 18.63
CA LEU A 114 -15.22 -11.11 17.30
C LEU A 114 -13.92 -11.92 17.30
N GLU A 115 -13.74 -12.77 16.30
CA GLU A 115 -12.50 -13.51 16.11
C GLU A 115 -11.39 -12.59 15.58
N SER A 116 -10.72 -11.91 16.52
CA SER A 116 -9.52 -11.11 16.28
C SER A 116 -8.25 -11.87 16.65
N GLU A 117 -7.10 -11.36 16.20
CA GLU A 117 -5.79 -11.92 16.54
C GLU A 117 -5.52 -11.90 18.05
N VAL A 118 -6.00 -10.85 18.75
CA VAL A 118 -5.90 -10.73 20.21
C VAL A 118 -6.82 -11.73 20.89
N HIS A 119 -8.04 -11.90 20.38
CA HIS A 119 -9.01 -12.82 20.95
C HIS A 119 -8.61 -14.29 20.83
N ILE A 120 -7.90 -14.69 19.77
CA ILE A 120 -7.38 -16.07 19.62
C ILE A 120 -6.21 -16.35 20.57
N LEU A 121 -5.48 -15.31 21.00
CA LEU A 121 -4.28 -15.45 21.84
C LEU A 121 -4.55 -15.25 23.34
N LEU A 122 -5.74 -14.79 23.72
CA LEU A 122 -6.21 -14.64 25.10
C LEU A 122 -7.11 -15.81 25.49
#